data_AF-A0A0S7YN95-F1
#
_entry.id   AF-A0A0S7YN95-F1
#
_cell.length_a   1.000
_cell.length_b   1.000
_cell.length_c   1.000
_cell.angle_alpha   90.00
_cell.angle_beta   90.00
_cell.angle_gamma   90.00
#
_symmetry.space_group_name_H-M   'P 1'
#
loop_
_entity.id
_entity.type
_entity.pdbx_description
1 polymer ?
#
loop_
_entity_poly.entity_id
_entity_poly.type
_entity_poly.pdbx_seq_one_letter_code
_entity_poly.pdbx_strand_id
1 'polypeptide(L)'
;MSRKVLVALALSLSAVGCLDREAVVKQLRTDDPRMQAAAIARIVRAYDATLAGELIELLESEDEGVRFMAATALHKLTGRKTNFHFATPEERKKIIAGWRAWWGSVAGGPAPAAATGSAEPKEETGKGEGDASGTTSKESRS
;
A
#
# COMPACT_ATOMS: atom_id res chain seq x y z
N MET A 1 44.07 43.57 3.52
CA MET A 1 43.45 43.75 2.19
C MET A 1 43.38 42.39 1.52
N SER A 2 42.19 42.00 1.02
CA SER A 2 41.98 41.08 -0.13
C SER A 2 42.43 39.61 0.01
N ARG A 3 41.67 38.55 -0.29
CA ARG A 3 40.39 38.35 -0.99
C ARG A 3 39.83 36.97 -0.55
N LYS A 4 38.54 36.91 -0.23
CA LYS A 4 37.81 35.65 -0.03
C LYS A 4 37.62 34.99 -1.40
N VAL A 5 38.14 33.78 -1.60
CA VAL A 5 37.85 32.98 -2.79
C VAL A 5 36.77 31.96 -2.41
N LEU A 6 35.52 32.35 -2.66
CA LEU A 6 34.36 31.46 -2.66
C LEU A 6 34.39 30.67 -3.98
N VAL A 7 34.85 29.42 -3.94
CA VAL A 7 34.60 28.47 -5.04
C VAL A 7 33.36 27.68 -4.67
N ALA A 8 32.21 28.16 -5.12
CA ALA A 8 30.96 27.39 -5.11
C ALA A 8 30.99 26.42 -6.30
N LEU A 9 31.39 25.17 -6.05
CA LEU A 9 31.27 24.09 -7.04
C LEU A 9 29.89 23.43 -6.89
N ALA A 10 28.85 24.10 -7.41
CA ALA A 10 27.52 23.53 -7.52
C ALA A 10 27.43 22.67 -8.79
N LEU A 11 27.90 21.42 -8.72
CA LEU A 11 27.53 20.41 -9.73
C LEU A 11 26.21 19.74 -9.30
N SER A 12 25.09 20.41 -9.58
CA SER A 12 23.76 19.79 -9.49
C SER A 12 23.37 19.25 -10.85
N LEU A 13 23.85 18.04 -11.17
CA LEU A 13 23.43 17.28 -12.34
C LEU A 13 22.44 16.19 -11.92
N SER A 14 21.23 16.60 -11.51
CA SER A 14 20.15 15.67 -11.18
C SER A 14 19.20 15.54 -12.37
N ALA A 15 19.65 14.85 -13.43
CA ALA A 15 18.72 14.23 -14.37
C ALA A 15 18.13 12.96 -13.73
N VAL A 16 17.36 13.14 -12.65
CA VAL A 16 16.49 12.08 -12.14
C VAL A 16 15.37 11.97 -13.16
N GLY A 17 15.33 10.87 -13.89
CA GLY A 17 14.25 10.60 -14.84
C GLY A 17 12.91 10.94 -14.20
N CYS A 18 12.10 11.75 -14.88
CA CYS A 18 10.84 12.26 -14.36
C CYS A 18 9.85 11.11 -14.12
N LEU A 19 10.02 10.39 -13.02
CA LEU A 19 8.95 9.66 -12.41
C LEU A 19 7.99 10.71 -11.89
N ASP A 20 6.84 10.87 -12.56
CA ASP A 20 5.73 11.63 -12.00
C ASP A 20 5.24 10.91 -10.74
N ARG A 21 5.82 11.32 -9.61
CA ARG A 21 5.62 10.69 -8.31
C ARG A 21 4.16 10.77 -7.89
N GLU A 22 3.52 11.91 -8.10
CA GLU A 22 2.14 12.12 -7.71
C GLU A 22 1.23 11.16 -8.49
N ALA A 23 1.41 11.06 -9.80
CA ALA A 23 0.68 10.11 -10.62
C ALA A 23 0.92 8.66 -10.18
N VAL A 24 2.15 8.31 -9.81
CA VAL A 24 2.49 6.97 -9.33
C VAL A 24 1.82 6.67 -7.99
N VAL A 25 1.89 7.57 -7.02
CA VAL A 25 1.24 7.40 -5.70
C VAL A 25 -0.27 7.26 -5.88
N LYS A 26 -0.87 8.08 -6.76
CA LYS A 26 -2.29 7.96 -7.09
C LYS A 26 -2.65 6.59 -7.64
N GLN A 27 -1.81 6.03 -8.52
CA GLN A 27 -2.01 4.68 -9.07
C GLN A 27 -1.82 3.57 -8.03
N LEU A 28 -0.94 3.75 -7.02
CA LEU A 28 -0.82 2.78 -5.93
C LEU A 28 -2.06 2.74 -5.03
N ARG A 29 -2.79 3.85 -4.92
CA ARG A 29 -3.95 3.99 -4.03
C ARG A 29 -5.29 3.68 -4.69
N THR A 30 -5.30 3.24 -5.94
CA THR A 30 -6.53 2.76 -6.60
C THR A 30 -6.85 1.35 -6.16
N ASP A 31 -8.13 0.95 -6.23
CA ASP A 31 -8.55 -0.44 -5.98
C ASP A 31 -8.27 -1.39 -7.16
N ASP A 32 -7.78 -0.90 -8.29
CA ASP A 32 -7.45 -1.73 -9.46
C ASP A 32 -6.06 -2.36 -9.31
N PRO A 33 -5.94 -3.70 -9.13
CA PRO A 33 -4.65 -4.38 -8.98
C PRO A 33 -3.73 -4.19 -10.18
N ARG A 34 -4.28 -3.98 -11.39
CA ARG A 34 -3.47 -3.74 -12.60
C ARG A 34 -2.81 -2.38 -12.57
N MET A 35 -3.51 -1.36 -12.08
CA MET A 35 -2.95 -0.02 -11.91
C MET A 35 -1.89 0.00 -10.83
N GLN A 36 -2.13 -0.68 -9.71
CA GLN A 36 -1.14 -0.86 -8.64
C GLN A 36 0.11 -1.58 -9.15
N ALA A 37 -0.06 -2.72 -9.85
CA ALA A 37 1.04 -3.47 -10.44
C ALA A 37 1.89 -2.63 -11.42
N ALA A 38 1.23 -1.85 -12.28
CA ALA A 38 1.91 -0.95 -13.21
C ALA A 38 2.72 0.13 -12.48
N ALA A 39 2.17 0.70 -11.40
CA ALA A 39 2.86 1.68 -10.56
C ALA A 39 4.06 1.08 -9.84
N ILE A 40 3.93 -0.09 -9.21
CA ILE A 40 5.04 -0.82 -8.58
C ILE A 40 6.17 -1.05 -9.59
N ALA A 41 5.83 -1.48 -10.81
CA ALA A 41 6.82 -1.73 -11.85
C ALA A 41 7.56 -0.44 -12.27
N ARG A 42 6.88 0.72 -12.31
CA ARG A 42 7.51 2.02 -12.58
C ARG A 42 8.50 2.41 -11.47
N ILE A 43 8.13 2.20 -10.21
CA ILE A 43 8.99 2.51 -9.05
C ILE A 43 10.27 1.69 -9.11
N VAL A 44 10.16 0.37 -9.35
CA VAL A 44 11.32 -0.51 -9.47
C VAL A 44 12.22 -0.12 -10.64
N ARG A 45 11.65 0.20 -11.81
CA ARG A 45 12.43 0.65 -12.97
C ARG A 45 13.17 1.97 -12.71
N ALA A 46 12.57 2.87 -11.95
CA ALA A 46 13.17 4.14 -11.56
C ALA A 46 14.15 4.02 -10.38
N TYR A 47 14.25 2.85 -9.75
CA TYR A 47 14.99 2.63 -8.50
C TYR A 47 14.63 3.65 -7.40
N ASP A 48 13.38 4.12 -7.36
CA ASP A 48 12.93 5.14 -6.41
C ASP A 48 12.60 4.53 -5.04
N ALA A 49 13.64 4.30 -4.25
CA ALA A 49 13.51 3.75 -2.91
C ALA A 49 12.72 4.66 -1.94
N THR A 50 12.56 5.95 -2.24
CA THR A 50 11.84 6.86 -1.35
C THR A 50 10.32 6.60 -1.33
N LEU A 51 9.81 5.80 -2.29
CA LEU A 51 8.44 5.30 -2.31
C LEU A 51 8.26 3.97 -1.57
N ALA A 52 9.27 3.50 -0.84
CA ALA A 52 9.17 2.28 -0.03
C ALA A 52 8.03 2.35 0.99
N GLY A 53 7.71 3.52 1.54
CA GLY A 53 6.56 3.71 2.43
C GLY A 53 5.24 3.26 1.80
N GLU A 54 4.95 3.70 0.57
CA GLU A 54 3.72 3.30 -0.14
C GLU A 54 3.73 1.81 -0.52
N LEU A 55 4.90 1.25 -0.83
CA LEU A 55 5.04 -0.19 -1.09
C LEU A 55 4.81 -1.04 0.17
N ILE A 56 5.15 -0.53 1.37
CA ILE A 56 4.92 -1.21 2.64
C ILE A 56 3.41 -1.34 2.89
N GLU A 57 2.63 -0.31 2.59
CA GLU A 57 1.16 -0.35 2.74
C GLU A 57 0.54 -1.39 1.79
N LEU A 58 1.06 -1.55 0.58
CA LEU A 58 0.58 -2.57 -0.37
C LEU A 58 0.88 -4.03 0.05
N LEU A 59 1.69 -4.25 1.09
CA LEU A 59 1.81 -5.58 1.71
C LEU A 59 0.52 -6.01 2.41
N GLU A 60 -0.36 -5.06 2.75
CA GLU A 60 -1.69 -5.32 3.32
C GLU A 60 -2.79 -5.46 2.27
N SER A 61 -2.47 -5.31 0.98
CA SER A 61 -3.44 -5.48 -0.11
C SER A 61 -4.19 -6.81 -0.02
N GLU A 62 -5.49 -6.83 -0.33
CA GLU A 62 -6.28 -8.05 -0.44
C GLU A 62 -5.85 -8.90 -1.64
N ASP A 63 -5.43 -8.25 -2.73
CA ASP A 63 -4.91 -8.91 -3.92
C ASP A 63 -3.52 -9.52 -3.66
N GLU A 64 -3.40 -10.83 -3.87
CA GLU A 64 -2.16 -11.59 -3.65
C GLU A 64 -1.03 -11.17 -4.60
N GLY A 65 -1.36 -10.86 -5.85
CA GLY A 65 -0.40 -10.42 -6.86
C GLY A 65 0.25 -9.09 -6.48
N VAL A 66 -0.55 -8.13 -6.02
CA VAL A 66 -0.10 -6.82 -5.53
C VAL A 66 0.81 -7.00 -4.31
N ARG A 67 0.41 -7.81 -3.31
CA ARG A 67 1.25 -8.10 -2.14
C ARG A 67 2.59 -8.71 -2.55
N PHE A 68 2.58 -9.68 -3.46
CA PHE A 68 3.77 -10.33 -3.98
C PHE A 68 4.71 -9.34 -4.68
N MET A 69 4.15 -8.49 -5.54
CA MET A 69 4.89 -7.47 -6.26
C MET A 69 5.48 -6.42 -5.32
N ALA A 70 4.73 -5.97 -4.31
CA ALA A 70 5.20 -5.03 -3.31
C ALA A 70 6.38 -5.60 -2.50
N ALA A 71 6.27 -6.84 -2.01
CA ALA A 71 7.37 -7.52 -1.30
C ALA A 71 8.63 -7.65 -2.17
N THR A 72 8.45 -8.03 -3.44
CA THR A 72 9.55 -8.14 -4.40
C THR A 72 10.20 -6.78 -4.68
N ALA A 73 9.39 -5.73 -4.84
CA ALA A 73 9.88 -4.38 -5.08
C ALA A 73 10.69 -3.85 -3.88
N LEU A 74 10.19 -4.05 -2.66
CA LEU A 74 10.90 -3.70 -1.44
C LEU A 74 12.25 -4.42 -1.34
N HIS A 75 12.30 -5.71 -1.68
CA HIS A 75 13.57 -6.45 -1.73
C HIS A 75 14.55 -5.83 -2.73
N LYS A 76 14.10 -5.53 -3.95
CA LYS A 76 14.94 -4.94 -5.00
C LYS A 76 15.46 -3.55 -4.66
N LEU A 77 14.63 -2.71 -4.03
CA LEU A 77 14.97 -1.32 -3.72
C LEU A 77 15.84 -1.18 -2.46
N THR A 78 15.68 -2.09 -1.49
CA THR A 78 16.31 -1.95 -0.17
C THR A 78 17.36 -3.02 0.12
N GLY A 79 17.41 -4.10 -0.65
CA GLY A 79 18.23 -5.27 -0.40
C GLY A 79 17.78 -6.14 0.78
N ARG A 80 16.80 -5.70 1.59
CA ARG A 80 16.27 -6.50 2.71
C ARG A 80 15.51 -7.71 2.18
N LYS A 81 15.81 -8.87 2.73
CA LYS A 81 15.09 -10.12 2.47
C LYS A 81 14.08 -10.35 3.57
N THR A 82 12.87 -10.74 3.20
CA THR A 82 11.85 -11.20 4.14
C THR A 82 11.25 -12.49 3.62
N ASN A 83 10.79 -13.35 4.51
CA ASN A 83 10.09 -14.58 4.14
C ASN A 83 8.60 -14.35 3.83
N PHE A 84 8.25 -13.14 3.33
CA PHE A 84 6.87 -12.67 3.27
C PHE A 84 5.96 -13.56 2.41
N HIS A 85 6.50 -14.15 1.35
CA HIS A 85 5.74 -15.02 0.45
C HIS A 85 5.18 -16.29 1.10
N PHE A 86 5.85 -16.78 2.15
CA PHE A 86 5.44 -17.99 2.86
C PHE A 86 4.81 -17.69 4.23
N ALA A 87 4.58 -16.41 4.52
CA ALA A 87 4.13 -15.96 5.83
C ALA A 87 2.62 -16.17 6.02
N THR A 88 2.24 -16.70 7.18
CA THR A 88 0.83 -16.73 7.60
C THR A 88 0.28 -15.30 7.76
N PRO A 89 -1.05 -15.10 7.79
CA PRO A 89 -1.63 -13.77 8.03
C PRO A 89 -1.06 -13.04 9.25
N GLU A 90 -0.79 -13.75 10.33
CA GLU A 90 -0.22 -13.22 11.57
C GLU A 90 1.26 -12.86 11.40
N GLU A 91 2.02 -13.70 10.70
CA GLU A 91 3.42 -13.43 10.39
C GLU A 91 3.57 -12.24 9.44
N ARG A 92 2.68 -12.09 8.45
CA ARG A 92 2.66 -10.93 7.56
C ARG A 92 2.53 -9.63 8.36
N LYS A 93 1.60 -9.57 9.33
CA LYS A 93 1.45 -8.41 10.21
C LYS A 93 2.76 -8.05 10.94
N LYS A 94 3.47 -9.06 11.46
CA LYS A 94 4.78 -8.87 12.12
C LYS A 94 5.84 -8.35 11.15
N ILE A 95 5.90 -8.92 9.94
CA ILE A 95 6.84 -8.50 8.89
C ILE A 95 6.56 -7.05 8.48
N ILE A 96 5.30 -6.68 8.28
CA ILE A 96 4.88 -5.32 7.92
C ILE A 96 5.25 -4.33 9.04
N ALA A 97 4.97 -4.68 10.31
CA ALA A 97 5.39 -3.86 11.44
C ALA A 97 6.92 -3.66 11.47
N GLY A 98 7.69 -4.71 11.18
CA GLY A 98 9.14 -4.63 11.06
C GLY A 98 9.61 -3.73 9.91
N TRP A 99 8.91 -3.75 8.78
CA TRP A 99 9.15 -2.84 7.66
C TRP A 99 8.86 -1.38 8.04
N ARG A 100 7.71 -1.10 8.66
CA ARG A 100 7.33 0.25 9.12
C ARG A 100 8.34 0.80 10.13
N ALA A 101 8.73 -0.01 11.11
CA ALA A 101 9.72 0.37 12.12
C ALA A 101 11.09 0.67 11.51
N TRP A 102 11.56 -0.20 10.59
CA TRP A 102 12.82 0.02 9.90
C TRP A 102 12.77 1.26 8.99
N TRP A 103 11.70 1.46 8.23
CA TRP A 103 11.56 2.62 7.35
C TRP A 103 11.60 3.92 8.15
N GLY A 104 10.95 3.96 9.31
CA GLY A 104 11.02 5.07 10.25
C GLY A 104 12.44 5.36 10.75
N SER A 105 13.29 4.34 10.90
CA SER A 105 14.67 4.52 11.37
C SER A 105 15.66 4.93 10.29
N VAL A 106 15.46 4.53 9.03
CA VAL A 106 16.39 4.85 7.93
C VAL A 106 16.06 6.11 7.16
N ALA A 107 14.78 6.50 7.09
CA ALA A 107 14.37 7.54 6.16
C ALA A 107 14.28 8.94 6.79
N GLY A 108 14.09 9.06 8.12
CA GLY A 108 13.52 10.30 8.69
C GLY A 108 12.24 10.73 7.95
N GLY A 109 11.56 9.79 7.28
CA GLY A 109 10.55 10.05 6.27
C GLY A 109 9.21 10.45 6.87
N PRO A 110 8.38 11.20 6.12
CA PRO A 110 7.08 11.66 6.62
C PRO A 110 6.25 10.45 7.08
N ALA A 111 5.56 10.64 8.21
CA ALA A 111 4.63 9.67 8.74
C ALA A 111 3.72 9.16 7.60
N PRO A 112 3.46 7.84 7.52
CA PRO A 112 2.56 7.29 6.51
C PRO A 112 1.27 8.11 6.56
N ALA A 113 0.88 8.67 5.40
CA ALA A 113 -0.29 9.53 5.29
C ALA A 113 -1.45 8.82 5.98
N ALA A 114 -1.90 9.43 7.08
CA ALA A 114 -2.88 8.87 7.99
C ALA A 114 -3.96 8.13 7.23
N ALA A 115 -4.07 6.82 7.52
CA ALA A 115 -5.25 6.02 7.24
C ALA A 115 -6.47 6.77 7.78
N THR A 116 -7.09 7.58 6.92
CA THR A 116 -8.30 8.34 7.19
C THR A 116 -9.27 7.93 6.10
N GLY A 117 -10.29 7.18 6.52
CA GLY A 117 -11.17 6.37 5.69
C GLY A 117 -11.28 5.01 6.36
N SER A 118 -11.92 4.89 7.53
CA SER A 118 -13.38 5.04 7.65
C SER A 118 -14.08 4.42 6.43
N ALA A 119 -13.99 3.10 6.30
CA ALA A 119 -15.08 2.30 5.81
C ALA A 119 -15.77 1.68 7.03
N GLU A 120 -16.67 2.48 7.57
CA GLU A 120 -17.88 2.16 8.33
C GLU A 120 -18.20 0.64 8.43
N PRO A 121 -18.33 0.07 9.64
CA PRO A 121 -18.99 -1.21 9.81
C PRO A 121 -20.48 -0.98 9.62
N LYS A 122 -21.07 -1.59 8.59
CA LYS A 122 -22.51 -1.83 8.58
C LYS A 122 -22.82 -2.81 9.71
N GLU A 123 -23.28 -2.28 10.84
CA GLU A 123 -24.16 -2.99 11.75
C GLU A 123 -25.38 -3.49 10.96
N GLU A 124 -25.35 -4.77 10.58
CA GLU A 124 -26.56 -5.51 10.23
C GLU A 124 -26.95 -6.36 11.43
N THR A 125 -27.50 -5.69 12.43
CA THR A 125 -28.14 -6.29 13.60
C THR A 125 -29.60 -6.54 13.24
N GLY A 126 -29.97 -7.80 12.99
CA GLY A 126 -31.29 -8.09 12.41
C GLY A 126 -31.81 -9.52 12.56
N LYS A 127 -31.67 -10.11 13.75
CA LYS A 127 -32.66 -10.98 14.41
C LYS A 127 -33.12 -12.26 13.67
N GLY A 128 -32.65 -13.39 14.18
CA GLY A 128 -33.25 -14.71 13.95
C GLY A 128 -34.54 -14.96 14.76
N GLU A 129 -35.08 -16.16 14.55
CA GLU A 129 -36.24 -16.80 15.19
C GLU A 129 -37.61 -16.17 14.85
N GLY A 130 -38.63 -16.93 14.45
CA GLY A 130 -38.84 -18.37 14.44
C GLY A 130 -40.33 -18.64 14.19
N ASP A 131 -40.62 -19.90 13.89
CA ASP A 131 -41.90 -20.59 14.10
C ASP A 131 -43.16 -20.22 13.27
N ALA A 132 -43.47 -21.18 12.40
CA ALA A 132 -44.62 -22.09 12.51
C ALA A 132 -46.06 -21.57 12.35
N SER A 133 -46.79 -22.42 11.61
CA SER A 133 -48.23 -22.68 11.68
C SER A 133 -49.18 -21.69 11.01
N GLY A 134 -49.67 -22.13 9.84
CA GLY A 134 -51.09 -22.45 9.66
C GLY A 134 -52.00 -21.28 9.30
N THR A 135 -52.67 -21.39 8.15
CA THR A 135 -54.15 -21.47 8.06
C THR A 135 -54.60 -21.55 6.59
N THR A 136 -55.24 -22.69 6.28
CA THR A 136 -56.51 -22.87 5.55
C THR A 136 -57.18 -21.68 4.84
N SER A 137 -57.87 -22.05 3.74
CA SER A 137 -58.97 -21.37 3.03
C SER A 137 -58.61 -20.34 1.97
N LYS A 138 -59.35 -20.12 0.88
CA LYS A 138 -60.44 -20.78 0.14
C LYS A 138 -60.76 -19.79 -0.99
N GLU A 139 -61.33 -20.28 -2.08
CA GLU A 139 -62.32 -19.56 -2.89
C GLU A 139 -61.89 -18.55 -3.98
N SER A 140 -62.15 -18.96 -5.23
CA SER A 140 -63.02 -18.27 -6.21
C SER A 140 -62.48 -17.29 -7.27
N ARG A 141 -62.90 -17.64 -8.51
CA ARG A 141 -63.22 -16.82 -9.71
C ARG A 141 -62.00 -16.38 -10.52
N SER A 142 -61.98 -16.53 -11.85
CA SER A 142 -63.05 -16.59 -12.87
C SER A 142 -62.68 -17.50 -14.03
#